data_AF-A0A661WFV7-F1
#
_entry.id   AF-A0A661WFV7-F1
#
_cell.length_a   1.000
_cell.length_b   1.000
_cell.length_c   1.000
_cell.angle_alpha   90.00
_cell.angle_beta   90.00
_cell.angle_gamma   90.00
#
_symmetry.space_group_name_H-M   'P 1'
#
loop_
_entity.id
_entity.type
_entity.pdbx_description
1 polymer ?
#
loop_
_entity_poly.entity_id
_entity_poly.type
_entity_poly.pdbx_seq_one_letter_code
_entity_poly.pdbx_strand_id
1 'polypeptide(L)'
;MRIIKCPKCGVKNRIKSYSDDLKPICGRCGANLFQEKHEKFINLSTQKNKFRTLLAYFFVALTVAVAYGIFATPELMRKDFSSLIAAEAHQTEILKKQYIDDLAVKKTSFENELAAINARGLRQRATKNYKLLFEARKSFDRRFALSPREKTQLRMCNLSSDSTKSFHEAIRSVAREASPIGSDISVHESSKGIVLTINFDMSSMTSGEHGTRTKHHTKDSLQKEVVSLISRVTNDIFQFCRGLNISTIYVGCRHYVTTSYPDGSEREENMVLYKIRIQSNHIPQLTNDPFLDIYSTTKYFNVVEDNFDEIELKSSRI
;
A
#
# COMPACT_ATOMS: atom_id res chain seq x y z
N MET A 1 1.31 -6.41 28.88
CA MET A 1 0.51 -6.12 27.68
C MET A 1 -0.17 -7.40 27.20
N ARG A 2 -1.50 -7.48 27.22
CA ARG A 2 -2.26 -8.66 26.76
C ARG A 2 -3.04 -8.32 25.49
N ILE A 3 -3.16 -9.28 24.58
CA ILE A 3 -3.97 -9.15 23.36
C ILE A 3 -5.22 -10.01 23.52
N ILE A 4 -6.41 -9.39 23.53
CA ILE A 4 -7.70 -10.09 23.61
C ILE A 4 -8.45 -9.90 22.29
N LYS A 5 -9.02 -10.98 21.75
CA LYS A 5 -9.92 -10.91 20.59
C LYS A 5 -11.30 -10.47 21.04
N CYS A 6 -11.89 -9.50 20.34
CA CYS A 6 -13.27 -9.10 20.60
C CYS A 6 -14.22 -10.24 20.21
N PRO A 7 -15.14 -10.66 21.10
CA PRO A 7 -16.10 -11.72 20.80
C PRO A 7 -17.11 -11.30 19.71
N LYS A 8 -17.35 -9.98 19.55
CA LYS A 8 -18.33 -9.46 18.59
C LYS A 8 -17.76 -9.26 17.18
N CYS A 9 -16.54 -8.71 17.05
CA CYS A 9 -15.98 -8.33 15.74
C CYS A 9 -14.66 -9.01 15.38
N GLY A 10 -14.11 -9.86 16.25
CA GLY A 10 -12.88 -10.63 16.00
C GLY A 10 -11.57 -9.83 16.04
N VAL A 11 -11.62 -8.50 16.12
CA VAL A 11 -10.41 -7.64 16.15
C VAL A 11 -9.60 -7.90 17.42
N LYS A 12 -8.27 -7.98 17.25
CA LYS A 12 -7.30 -8.11 18.34
C LYS A 12 -7.08 -6.75 19.01
N ASN A 13 -7.52 -6.60 20.26
CA ASN A 13 -7.36 -5.39 21.04
C ASN A 13 -6.15 -5.54 21.97
N ARG A 14 -5.27 -4.54 22.00
CA ARG A 14 -4.08 -4.49 22.88
C ARG A 14 -4.46 -3.76 24.16
N ILE A 15 -4.41 -4.47 25.29
CA ILE A 15 -4.75 -3.90 26.61
C ILE A 15 -3.44 -3.65 27.37
N LYS A 16 -3.23 -2.39 27.80
CA LYS A 16 -2.14 -2.03 28.71
C LYS A 16 -2.47 -2.55 30.11
N SER A 17 -1.47 -3.11 30.77
CA SER A 17 -1.63 -3.70 32.10
C SER A 17 -1.70 -2.58 33.15
N TYR A 18 -2.88 -1.99 33.38
CA TYR A 18 -3.13 -1.07 34.51
C TYR A 18 -4.58 -1.19 35.03
N SER A 19 -4.66 -1.20 36.37
CA SER A 19 -5.83 -1.19 37.30
C SER A 19 -7.02 -2.09 36.96
N ASP A 20 -7.28 -3.06 37.84
CA ASP A 20 -8.34 -4.09 37.74
C ASP A 20 -9.79 -3.57 37.64
N ASP A 21 -10.01 -2.26 37.76
CA ASP A 21 -11.34 -1.65 37.82
C ASP A 21 -11.88 -1.10 36.48
N LEU A 22 -11.08 -1.07 35.41
CA LEU A 22 -11.53 -0.57 34.11
C LEU A 22 -11.92 -1.72 33.19
N LYS A 23 -13.24 -1.93 32.99
CA LYS A 23 -13.78 -2.91 32.03
C LYS A 23 -13.32 -2.54 30.61
N PRO A 24 -12.40 -3.30 29.97
CA PRO A 24 -11.85 -2.91 28.69
C PRO A 24 -12.86 -3.17 27.56
N ILE A 25 -13.07 -2.15 26.72
CA ILE A 25 -13.95 -2.20 25.55
C ILE A 25 -13.16 -2.35 24.26
N CYS A 26 -13.79 -2.88 23.22
CA CYS A 26 -13.19 -2.97 21.90
C CYS A 26 -13.08 -1.59 21.25
N GLY A 27 -11.88 -1.20 20.80
CA GLY A 27 -11.65 0.09 20.13
C GLY A 27 -12.35 0.24 18.76
N ARG A 28 -12.85 -0.85 18.18
CA ARG A 28 -13.59 -0.82 16.89
C ARG A 28 -15.10 -0.79 17.04
N CYS A 29 -15.67 -1.57 17.97
CA CYS A 29 -17.12 -1.75 18.07
C CYS A 29 -17.70 -1.46 19.46
N GLY A 30 -16.88 -1.04 20.43
CA GLY A 30 -17.30 -0.69 21.78
C GLY A 30 -17.75 -1.87 22.66
N ALA A 31 -17.72 -3.12 22.17
CA ALA A 31 -18.16 -4.27 22.94
C ALA A 31 -17.21 -4.60 24.12
N ASN A 32 -17.76 -5.03 25.26
CA ASN A 32 -17.01 -5.51 26.43
C ASN A 32 -16.18 -6.74 26.07
N LEU A 33 -14.91 -6.76 26.52
CA LEU A 33 -13.97 -7.83 26.22
C LEU A 33 -13.97 -8.98 27.24
N PHE A 34 -14.65 -8.83 28.38
CA PHE A 34 -14.84 -9.88 29.38
C PHE A 34 -16.33 -10.28 29.47
N GLN A 35 -16.59 -11.59 29.50
CA GLN A 35 -17.89 -12.16 29.87
C GLN A 35 -17.86 -12.46 31.38
N GLU A 36 -18.82 -11.91 32.13
CA GLU A 36 -19.00 -12.17 33.56
C GLU A 36 -19.31 -13.67 33.77
N LYS A 37 -18.40 -14.40 34.42
CA LYS A 37 -18.71 -15.71 34.98
C LYS A 37 -19.62 -15.49 36.19
N HIS A 38 -20.87 -15.95 36.10
CA HIS A 38 -21.80 -16.01 37.21
C HIS A 38 -21.24 -16.87 38.35
N GLU A 39 -20.69 -16.24 39.38
CA GLU A 39 -20.48 -16.84 40.69
C GLU A 39 -21.81 -16.85 41.46
N LYS A 40 -22.49 -17.98 41.42
CA LYS A 40 -23.42 -18.40 42.48
C LYS A 40 -22.91 -19.74 42.98
N PHE A 41 -22.55 -19.81 44.26
CA PHE A 41 -22.95 -20.87 45.20
C PHE A 41 -22.16 -20.74 46.49
N ILE A 42 -22.69 -19.91 47.39
CA ILE A 42 -22.39 -19.88 48.81
C ILE A 42 -23.11 -21.08 49.47
N ASN A 43 -22.42 -21.73 50.42
CA ASN A 43 -22.90 -22.65 51.47
C ASN A 43 -23.55 -23.99 51.06
N LEU A 44 -22.75 -25.07 51.02
CA LEU A 44 -23.21 -26.48 51.15
C LEU A 44 -22.04 -27.42 51.56
N SER A 45 -21.20 -27.00 52.51
CA SER A 45 -19.96 -27.70 52.88
C SER A 45 -20.10 -28.82 53.91
N THR A 46 -21.29 -29.07 54.49
CA THR A 46 -21.47 -30.12 55.53
C THR A 46 -22.30 -31.33 55.08
N GLN A 47 -22.95 -31.29 53.91
CA GLN A 47 -23.70 -32.44 53.34
C GLN A 47 -22.95 -33.15 52.18
N LYS A 48 -21.89 -32.53 51.64
CA LYS A 48 -21.09 -33.07 50.51
C LYS A 48 -20.27 -34.32 50.86
N ASN A 49 -19.90 -34.53 52.13
CA ASN A 49 -18.99 -35.61 52.49
C ASN A 49 -19.67 -37.00 52.50
N LYS A 50 -20.96 -37.08 52.84
CA LYS A 50 -21.71 -38.35 52.80
C LYS A 50 -22.12 -38.75 51.37
N PHE A 51 -22.40 -37.77 50.50
CA PHE A 51 -22.73 -38.05 49.09
C PHE A 51 -21.48 -38.45 48.29
N ARG A 52 -20.32 -37.82 48.56
CA ARG A 52 -19.04 -38.19 47.93
C ARG A 52 -18.60 -39.62 48.24
N THR A 53 -18.78 -40.10 49.48
CA THR A 53 -18.45 -41.48 49.84
C THR A 53 -19.40 -42.48 49.18
N LEU A 54 -20.70 -42.23 49.16
CA LEU A 54 -21.65 -43.09 48.42
C LEU A 54 -21.36 -43.14 46.91
N LEU A 55 -21.04 -42.00 46.31
CA LEU A 55 -20.64 -41.93 44.90
C LEU A 55 -19.35 -42.71 44.65
N ALA A 56 -18.37 -42.60 45.56
CA ALA A 56 -17.12 -43.36 45.47
C ALA A 56 -17.37 -44.88 45.56
N TYR A 57 -18.22 -45.35 46.48
CA TYR A 57 -18.59 -46.76 46.55
C TYR A 57 -19.33 -47.23 45.29
N PHE A 58 -20.19 -46.40 44.71
CA PHE A 58 -20.87 -46.73 43.45
C PHE A 58 -19.87 -46.82 42.29
N PHE A 59 -18.92 -45.89 42.19
CA PHE A 59 -17.84 -45.96 41.20
C PHE A 59 -16.97 -47.21 41.39
N VAL A 60 -16.60 -47.55 42.62
CA VAL A 60 -15.85 -48.78 42.92
C VAL A 60 -16.67 -50.01 42.51
N ALA A 61 -17.94 -50.09 42.90
CA ALA A 61 -18.82 -51.19 42.52
C ALA A 61 -18.99 -51.31 40.99
N LEU A 62 -19.13 -50.19 40.28
CA LEU A 62 -19.20 -50.14 38.83
C LEU A 62 -17.89 -50.63 38.20
N THR A 63 -16.74 -50.19 38.71
CA THR A 63 -15.43 -50.64 38.21
C THR A 63 -15.21 -52.13 38.47
N VAL A 64 -15.66 -52.66 39.61
CA VAL A 64 -15.60 -54.09 39.92
C VAL A 64 -16.54 -54.88 39.02
N ALA A 65 -17.75 -54.39 38.75
CA ALA A 65 -18.70 -55.04 37.85
C ALA A 65 -18.21 -55.05 36.39
N VAL A 66 -17.62 -53.94 35.92
CA VAL A 66 -17.00 -53.86 34.59
C VAL A 66 -15.78 -54.77 34.51
N ALA A 67 -14.90 -54.74 35.52
CA ALA A 67 -13.75 -55.64 35.58
C ALA A 67 -14.18 -57.12 35.61
N TYR A 68 -15.23 -57.44 36.36
CA TYR A 68 -15.81 -58.79 36.40
C TYR A 68 -16.42 -59.18 35.06
N GLY A 69 -17.14 -58.29 34.37
CA GLY A 69 -17.64 -58.54 33.01
C GLY A 69 -16.51 -58.83 32.01
N ILE A 70 -15.43 -58.04 32.06
CA ILE A 70 -14.23 -58.23 31.24
C ILE A 70 -13.55 -59.58 31.56
N PHE A 71 -13.48 -59.97 32.83
CA PHE A 71 -12.84 -61.23 33.26
C PHE A 71 -13.71 -62.48 33.04
N ALA A 72 -15.03 -62.37 33.20
CA ALA A 72 -15.97 -63.49 33.13
C ALA A 72 -16.42 -63.79 31.69
N THR A 73 -16.35 -62.83 30.77
CA THR A 73 -16.77 -63.01 29.36
C THR A 73 -15.71 -62.61 28.32
N PRO A 74 -14.44 -63.06 28.44
CA PRO A 74 -13.36 -62.64 27.56
C PRO A 74 -13.59 -63.05 26.09
N GLU A 75 -14.29 -64.16 25.83
CA GLU A 75 -14.57 -64.62 24.47
C GLU A 75 -15.64 -63.81 23.74
N LEU A 76 -16.63 -63.26 24.46
CA LEU A 76 -17.76 -62.52 23.89
C LEU A 76 -17.29 -61.13 23.42
N MET A 77 -16.54 -60.42 24.27
CA MET A 77 -15.90 -59.15 23.92
C MET A 77 -14.91 -59.32 22.75
N ARG A 78 -14.10 -60.39 22.73
CA ARG A 78 -13.08 -60.58 21.68
C ARG A 78 -13.70 -60.86 20.30
N LYS A 79 -14.83 -61.58 20.22
CA LYS A 79 -15.54 -61.85 18.95
C LYS A 79 -16.25 -60.60 18.42
N ASP A 80 -16.85 -59.80 19.29
CA ASP A 80 -17.56 -58.58 18.88
C ASP A 80 -16.59 -57.46 18.47
N PHE A 81 -15.51 -57.24 19.22
CA PHE A 81 -14.51 -56.23 18.84
C PHE A 81 -13.71 -56.61 17.59
N SER A 82 -13.38 -57.89 17.38
CA SER A 82 -12.66 -58.30 16.16
C SER A 82 -13.49 -58.13 14.89
N SER A 83 -14.80 -58.40 14.96
CA SER A 83 -15.71 -58.17 13.84
C SER A 83 -15.95 -56.67 13.57
N LEU A 84 -16.03 -55.84 14.61
CA LEU A 84 -16.10 -54.38 14.48
C LEU A 84 -14.81 -53.79 13.88
N ILE A 85 -13.63 -54.23 14.35
CA ILE A 85 -12.34 -53.81 13.80
C ILE A 85 -12.21 -54.24 12.33
N ALA A 86 -12.65 -55.45 11.98
CA ALA A 86 -12.64 -55.92 10.59
C ALA A 86 -13.60 -55.12 9.71
N ALA A 87 -14.79 -54.77 10.21
CA ALA A 87 -15.77 -53.95 9.50
C ALA A 87 -15.28 -52.50 9.31
N GLU A 88 -14.65 -51.90 10.32
CA GLU A 88 -14.07 -50.56 10.26
C GLU A 88 -12.85 -50.52 9.33
N ALA A 89 -11.99 -51.54 9.36
CA ALA A 89 -10.87 -51.69 8.44
C ALA A 89 -11.36 -51.78 6.98
N HIS A 90 -12.41 -52.59 6.73
CA HIS A 90 -13.03 -52.72 5.42
C HIS A 90 -13.66 -51.40 4.94
N GLN A 91 -14.37 -50.67 5.82
CA GLN A 91 -14.89 -49.34 5.46
C GLN A 91 -13.78 -48.34 5.16
N THR A 92 -12.70 -48.35 5.95
CA THR A 92 -11.54 -47.48 5.73
C THR A 92 -10.88 -47.78 4.38
N GLU A 93 -10.80 -49.05 4.00
CA GLU A 93 -10.24 -49.47 2.71
C GLU A 93 -11.13 -49.07 1.52
N ILE A 94 -12.46 -49.18 1.66
CA ILE A 94 -13.41 -48.64 0.67
C ILE A 94 -13.24 -47.12 0.54
N LEU A 95 -13.22 -46.39 1.66
CA LEU A 95 -13.13 -44.93 1.65
C LEU A 95 -11.81 -44.46 1.03
N LYS A 96 -10.71 -45.15 1.36
CA LYS A 96 -9.38 -44.89 0.78
C LYS A 96 -9.39 -45.13 -0.73
N LYS A 97 -10.03 -46.22 -1.19
CA LYS A 97 -10.15 -46.52 -2.62
C LYS A 97 -10.96 -45.44 -3.34
N GLN A 98 -12.11 -45.05 -2.79
CA GLN A 98 -12.92 -43.94 -3.32
C GLN A 98 -12.11 -42.64 -3.42
N TYR A 99 -11.32 -42.31 -2.40
CA TYR A 99 -10.50 -41.09 -2.41
C TYR A 99 -9.40 -41.13 -3.48
N ILE A 100 -8.81 -42.30 -3.71
CA ILE A 100 -7.80 -42.51 -4.76
C ILE A 100 -8.44 -42.34 -6.14
N ASP A 101 -9.61 -42.94 -6.36
CA ASP A 101 -10.35 -42.85 -7.61
C ASP A 101 -10.78 -41.39 -7.90
N ASP A 102 -11.30 -40.68 -6.89
CA ASP A 102 -11.66 -39.27 -6.98
C ASP A 102 -10.45 -38.37 -7.30
N LEU A 103 -9.30 -38.63 -6.68
CA LEU A 103 -8.06 -37.91 -6.97
C LEU A 103 -7.59 -38.17 -8.41
N ALA A 104 -7.69 -39.41 -8.89
CA ALA A 104 -7.34 -39.75 -10.26
C ALA A 104 -8.24 -39.02 -11.26
N VAL A 105 -9.56 -39.03 -11.04
CA VAL A 105 -10.53 -38.30 -11.89
C VAL A 105 -10.23 -36.79 -11.91
N LYS A 106 -10.02 -36.17 -10.74
CA LYS A 106 -9.68 -34.75 -10.67
C LYS A 106 -8.36 -34.42 -11.35
N LYS A 107 -7.35 -35.28 -11.17
CA LYS A 107 -6.05 -35.11 -11.82
C LYS A 107 -6.20 -35.13 -13.35
N THR A 108 -6.92 -36.11 -13.89
CA THR A 108 -7.17 -36.20 -15.32
C THR A 108 -8.00 -35.01 -15.83
N SER A 109 -8.97 -34.52 -15.06
CA SER A 109 -9.71 -33.29 -15.37
C SER A 109 -8.78 -32.08 -15.51
N PHE A 110 -7.88 -31.86 -14.56
CA PHE A 110 -6.93 -30.75 -14.62
C PHE A 110 -5.89 -30.90 -15.74
N GLU A 111 -5.41 -32.12 -16.00
CA GLU A 111 -4.52 -32.39 -17.13
C GLU A 111 -5.20 -32.07 -18.47
N ASN A 112 -6.48 -32.43 -18.63
CA ASN A 112 -7.27 -32.09 -19.81
C ASN A 112 -7.50 -30.58 -19.94
N GLU A 113 -7.80 -29.88 -18.83
CA GLU A 113 -7.92 -28.42 -18.82
C GLU A 113 -6.60 -27.75 -19.23
N LEU A 114 -5.47 -28.19 -18.67
CA LEU A 114 -4.14 -27.67 -19.00
C LEU A 114 -3.77 -27.95 -20.46
N ALA A 115 -4.08 -29.14 -20.98
CA ALA A 115 -3.85 -29.49 -22.38
C ALA A 115 -4.73 -28.67 -23.34
N ALA A 116 -5.95 -28.30 -22.91
CA ALA A 116 -6.85 -27.45 -23.67
C ALA A 116 -6.42 -25.96 -23.68
N ILE A 117 -5.54 -25.54 -22.77
CA ILE A 117 -5.04 -24.17 -22.74
C ILE A 117 -4.07 -23.91 -23.91
N ASN A 118 -4.55 -23.19 -24.91
CA ASN A 118 -3.69 -22.63 -25.96
C ASN A 118 -2.92 -21.41 -25.44
N ALA A 119 -1.75 -21.65 -24.84
CA ALA A 119 -0.88 -20.61 -24.30
C ALA A 119 -0.49 -19.55 -25.35
N ARG A 120 -0.23 -19.97 -26.60
CA ARG A 120 0.10 -19.04 -27.70
C ARG A 120 -1.07 -18.13 -28.04
N GLY A 121 -2.27 -18.69 -28.16
CA GLY A 121 -3.50 -17.94 -28.43
C GLY A 121 -3.86 -16.97 -27.30
N LEU A 122 -3.69 -17.40 -26.03
CA LEU A 122 -3.84 -16.51 -24.88
C LEU A 122 -2.84 -15.36 -24.91
N ARG A 123 -1.56 -15.64 -25.20
CA ARG A 123 -0.53 -14.61 -25.31
C ARG A 123 -0.86 -13.59 -26.41
N GLN A 124 -1.27 -14.04 -27.59
CA GLN A 124 -1.67 -13.16 -28.69
C GLN A 124 -2.86 -12.27 -28.31
N ARG A 125 -3.90 -12.84 -27.68
CA ARG A 125 -5.04 -12.06 -27.18
C ARG A 125 -4.62 -11.03 -26.14
N ALA A 126 -3.78 -11.43 -25.19
CA ALA A 126 -3.24 -10.54 -24.17
C ALA A 126 -2.44 -9.39 -24.79
N THR A 127 -1.51 -9.68 -25.71
CA THR A 127 -0.72 -8.66 -26.42
C THR A 127 -1.61 -7.68 -27.18
N LYS A 128 -2.63 -8.16 -27.91
CA LYS A 128 -3.58 -7.30 -28.62
C LYS A 128 -4.34 -6.40 -27.64
N ASN A 129 -4.84 -6.96 -26.54
CA ASN A 129 -5.57 -6.21 -25.52
C ASN A 129 -4.68 -5.14 -24.86
N TYR A 130 -3.45 -5.49 -24.48
CA TYR A 130 -2.51 -4.53 -23.89
C TYR A 130 -2.12 -3.43 -24.86
N LYS A 131 -1.96 -3.73 -26.15
CA LYS A 131 -1.71 -2.70 -27.17
C LYS A 131 -2.88 -1.73 -27.27
N LEU A 132 -4.11 -2.22 -27.31
CA LEU A 132 -5.31 -1.36 -27.32
C LEU A 132 -5.41 -0.49 -26.07
N LEU A 133 -5.16 -1.08 -24.89
CA LEU A 133 -5.15 -0.35 -23.62
C LEU A 133 -4.06 0.74 -23.60
N PHE A 134 -2.87 0.41 -24.10
CA PHE A 134 -1.74 1.33 -24.17
C PHE A 134 -2.05 2.54 -25.06
N GLU A 135 -2.56 2.30 -26.28
CA GLU A 135 -2.94 3.39 -27.19
C GLU A 135 -4.07 4.26 -26.62
N ALA A 136 -5.07 3.65 -25.97
CA ALA A 136 -6.16 4.41 -25.36
C ALA A 136 -5.69 5.27 -24.17
N ARG A 137 -4.71 4.79 -23.39
CA ARG A 137 -4.05 5.61 -22.36
C ARG A 137 -3.20 6.71 -22.98
N LYS A 138 -2.56 6.44 -24.12
CA LYS A 138 -1.78 7.44 -24.87
C LYS A 138 -2.63 8.61 -25.36
N SER A 139 -3.89 8.35 -25.71
CA SER A 139 -4.87 9.38 -26.09
C SER A 139 -5.60 10.02 -24.91
N PHE A 140 -5.19 9.74 -23.67
CA PHE A 140 -5.87 10.19 -22.44
C PHE A 140 -7.38 9.86 -22.42
N ASP A 141 -7.78 8.68 -22.88
CA ASP A 141 -9.19 8.28 -22.82
C ASP A 141 -9.64 8.14 -21.35
N ARG A 142 -10.68 8.90 -20.98
CA ARG A 142 -11.25 8.94 -19.62
C ARG A 142 -11.59 7.56 -19.06
N ARG A 143 -11.97 6.59 -19.90
CA ARG A 143 -12.31 5.23 -19.48
C ARG A 143 -11.13 4.49 -18.83
N PHE A 144 -9.91 4.89 -19.17
CA PHE A 144 -8.69 4.23 -18.70
C PHE A 144 -7.89 5.05 -17.68
N ALA A 145 -8.36 6.25 -17.33
CA ALA A 145 -7.76 7.10 -16.30
C ALA A 145 -8.21 6.69 -14.89
N LEU A 146 -7.58 5.65 -14.34
CA LEU A 146 -8.00 5.04 -13.07
C LEU A 146 -7.23 5.61 -11.88
N SER A 147 -5.92 5.75 -12.02
CA SER A 147 -5.03 6.25 -10.98
C SER A 147 -5.18 7.76 -10.79
N PRO A 148 -4.83 8.30 -9.59
CA PRO A 148 -4.79 9.75 -9.38
C PRO A 148 -3.94 10.47 -10.42
N ARG A 149 -2.78 9.88 -10.78
CA ARG A 149 -1.86 10.42 -11.79
C ARG A 149 -2.50 10.53 -13.17
N GLU A 150 -3.14 9.46 -13.66
CA GLU A 150 -3.81 9.48 -14.97
C GLU A 150 -4.98 10.49 -14.99
N LYS A 151 -5.70 10.64 -13.88
CA LYS A 151 -6.77 11.65 -13.75
C LYS A 151 -6.22 13.09 -13.81
N THR A 152 -5.09 13.34 -13.15
CA THR A 152 -4.38 14.63 -13.24
C THR A 152 -3.92 14.91 -14.67
N GLN A 153 -3.32 13.93 -15.35
CA GLN A 153 -2.94 14.06 -16.77
C GLN A 153 -4.13 14.37 -17.68
N LEU A 154 -5.27 13.70 -17.48
CA LEU A 154 -6.51 14.00 -18.22
C LEU A 154 -6.99 15.44 -17.96
N ARG A 155 -6.95 15.92 -16.72
CA ARG A 155 -7.29 17.32 -16.39
C ARG A 155 -6.36 18.29 -17.10
N MET A 156 -5.05 18.06 -17.06
CA MET A 156 -4.07 18.90 -17.76
C MET A 156 -4.31 18.92 -19.29
N CYS A 157 -4.61 17.77 -19.89
CA CYS A 157 -4.96 17.66 -21.31
C CYS A 157 -6.19 18.51 -21.67
N ASN A 158 -7.23 18.44 -20.84
CA ASN A 158 -8.44 19.24 -21.04
C ASN A 158 -8.16 20.74 -20.85
N LEU A 159 -7.35 21.11 -19.85
CA LEU A 159 -6.98 22.50 -19.58
C LEU A 159 -6.15 23.12 -20.70
N SER A 160 -5.25 22.35 -21.33
CA SER A 160 -4.43 22.84 -22.43
C SER A 160 -5.15 22.90 -23.77
N SER A 161 -6.17 22.06 -23.96
CA SER A 161 -6.97 22.00 -25.20
C SER A 161 -8.20 22.92 -25.16
N ASP A 162 -8.43 23.63 -24.05
CA ASP A 162 -9.56 24.54 -23.88
C ASP A 162 -9.37 25.81 -24.71
N SER A 163 -9.99 25.85 -25.89
CA SER A 163 -9.92 26.97 -26.83
C SER A 163 -10.61 28.24 -26.33
N THR A 164 -11.38 28.19 -25.24
CA THR A 164 -12.03 29.37 -24.66
C THR A 164 -11.09 30.22 -23.82
N LYS A 165 -9.94 29.66 -23.41
CA LYS A 165 -8.94 30.34 -22.58
C LYS A 165 -7.79 30.88 -23.41
N SER A 166 -7.20 31.98 -22.96
CA SER A 166 -5.93 32.46 -23.52
C SER A 166 -4.81 31.46 -23.21
N PHE A 167 -3.76 31.45 -24.05
CA PHE A 167 -2.59 30.61 -23.78
C PHE A 167 -1.98 30.89 -22.40
N HIS A 168 -1.99 32.15 -21.95
CA HIS A 168 -1.51 32.53 -20.62
C HIS A 168 -2.27 31.80 -19.50
N GLU A 169 -3.60 31.80 -19.57
CA GLU A 169 -4.44 31.16 -18.56
C GLU A 169 -4.44 29.64 -18.66
N ALA A 170 -4.35 29.09 -19.87
CA ALA A 170 -4.18 27.66 -20.09
C ALA A 170 -2.86 27.16 -19.48
N ILE A 171 -1.74 27.84 -19.76
CA ILE A 171 -0.42 27.52 -19.18
C ILE A 171 -0.46 27.60 -17.66
N ARG A 172 -1.02 28.68 -17.10
CA ARG A 172 -1.14 28.84 -15.65
C ARG A 172 -1.97 27.72 -15.03
N SER A 173 -3.08 27.34 -15.65
CA SER A 173 -3.95 26.27 -15.17
C SER A 173 -3.25 24.91 -15.19
N VAL A 174 -2.55 24.59 -16.28
CA VAL A 174 -1.74 23.37 -16.39
C VAL A 174 -0.64 23.38 -15.34
N ALA A 175 0.06 24.51 -15.16
CA ALA A 175 1.13 24.62 -14.18
C ALA A 175 0.65 24.41 -12.73
N ARG A 176 -0.53 24.91 -12.39
CA ARG A 176 -1.15 24.67 -11.08
C ARG A 176 -1.49 23.20 -10.85
N GLU A 177 -1.90 22.48 -11.90
CA GLU A 177 -2.25 21.06 -11.81
C GLU A 177 -0.99 20.16 -11.81
N ALA A 178 0.07 20.56 -12.50
CA ALA A 178 1.35 19.84 -12.57
C ALA A 178 2.22 20.00 -11.32
N SER A 179 2.12 21.15 -10.65
CA SER A 179 2.99 21.50 -9.52
C SER A 179 2.33 21.13 -8.19
N PRO A 180 3.12 20.85 -7.13
CA PRO A 180 2.54 20.58 -5.81
C PRO A 180 1.85 21.83 -5.23
N ILE A 181 0.99 21.60 -4.24
CA ILE A 181 0.27 22.68 -3.54
C ILE A 181 1.28 23.61 -2.86
N GLY A 182 1.06 24.91 -2.96
CA GLY A 182 1.93 25.95 -2.39
C GLY A 182 3.08 26.40 -3.30
N SER A 183 3.15 25.86 -4.52
CA SER A 183 4.11 26.33 -5.53
C SER A 183 3.87 27.79 -5.91
N ASP A 184 4.95 28.55 -6.03
CA ASP A 184 4.95 29.87 -6.63
C ASP A 184 4.99 29.72 -8.15
N ILE A 185 3.97 30.25 -8.84
CA ILE A 185 3.78 30.11 -10.28
C ILE A 185 3.58 31.50 -10.87
N SER A 186 4.52 31.93 -11.70
CA SER A 186 4.40 33.16 -12.48
C SER A 186 4.43 32.86 -13.98
N VAL A 187 3.53 33.53 -14.70
CA VAL A 187 3.44 33.46 -16.16
C VAL A 187 3.47 34.89 -16.66
N HIS A 188 4.40 35.21 -17.53
CA HIS A 188 4.54 36.55 -18.11
C HIS A 188 4.88 36.48 -19.59
N GLU A 189 4.51 37.52 -20.33
CA GLU A 189 4.81 37.62 -21.75
C GLU A 189 6.22 38.20 -21.95
N SER A 190 6.92 37.71 -22.97
CA SER A 190 8.18 38.25 -23.46
C SER A 190 8.10 38.46 -24.96
N SER A 191 9.08 39.19 -25.52
CA SER A 191 9.20 39.38 -26.98
C SER A 191 9.33 38.08 -27.78
N LYS A 192 9.71 36.97 -27.13
CA LYS A 192 9.91 35.65 -27.77
C LYS A 192 8.78 34.66 -27.52
N GLY A 193 7.73 35.07 -26.80
CA GLY A 193 6.63 34.21 -26.35
C GLY A 193 6.47 34.22 -24.83
N ILE A 194 5.76 33.23 -24.30
CA ILE A 194 5.39 33.17 -22.88
C ILE A 194 6.53 32.57 -22.06
N VAL A 195 6.80 33.16 -20.89
CA VAL A 195 7.75 32.63 -19.91
C VAL A 195 6.96 32.12 -18.70
N LEU A 196 7.23 30.86 -18.33
CA LEU A 196 6.67 30.21 -17.16
C LEU A 196 7.76 29.98 -16.13
N THR A 197 7.52 30.40 -14.89
CA THR A 197 8.40 30.14 -13.75
C THR A 197 7.61 29.43 -12.66
N ILE A 198 8.14 28.32 -12.18
CA ILE A 198 7.57 27.51 -11.11
C ILE A 198 8.66 27.30 -10.05
N ASN A 199 8.37 27.65 -8.80
CA ASN A 199 9.19 27.26 -7.66
C ASN A 199 8.32 26.50 -6.66
N PHE A 200 8.75 25.31 -6.25
CA PHE A 200 7.98 24.48 -5.33
C PHE A 200 8.83 23.98 -4.17
N ASP A 201 8.19 23.71 -3.04
CA ASP A 201 8.88 23.17 -1.87
C ASP A 201 9.05 21.66 -1.99
N MET A 202 10.27 21.19 -1.72
CA MET A 202 10.60 19.76 -1.71
C MET A 202 9.70 18.98 -0.75
N SER A 203 9.41 19.57 0.42
CA SER A 203 8.54 19.00 1.45
C SER A 203 7.12 18.66 0.96
N SER A 204 6.64 19.34 -0.08
CA SER A 204 5.32 19.11 -0.67
C SER A 204 5.28 17.90 -1.62
N MET A 205 6.44 17.37 -2.00
CA MET A 205 6.54 16.23 -2.93
C MET A 205 7.18 14.98 -2.33
N THR A 206 7.91 15.12 -1.21
CA THR A 206 8.62 14.00 -0.60
C THR A 206 8.58 14.07 0.92
N SER A 207 8.37 12.91 1.54
CA SER A 207 8.30 12.77 2.99
C SER A 207 9.69 12.83 3.62
N GLY A 208 9.79 13.48 4.77
CA GLY A 208 11.06 13.58 5.52
C GLY A 208 11.83 14.88 5.27
N GLU A 209 11.32 15.75 4.40
CA GLU A 209 11.96 17.02 4.01
C GLU A 209 11.31 18.26 4.64
N HIS A 210 10.83 18.18 5.88
CA HIS A 210 10.07 19.26 6.53
C HIS A 210 10.98 20.21 7.33
N GLY A 211 10.83 21.52 7.12
CA GLY A 211 11.77 22.50 7.64
C GLY A 211 13.18 22.17 7.16
N THR A 212 14.18 22.41 8.01
CA THR A 212 15.60 22.14 7.72
C THR A 212 15.99 20.66 7.75
N ARG A 213 15.04 19.77 8.05
CA ARG A 213 15.28 18.33 8.11
C ARG A 213 15.28 17.75 6.70
N THR A 214 16.27 16.90 6.44
CA THR A 214 16.31 16.04 5.26
C THR A 214 16.50 14.57 5.63
N LYS A 215 15.97 13.65 4.81
CA LYS A 215 16.25 12.21 4.93
C LYS A 215 17.57 11.81 4.28
N HIS A 216 18.20 12.73 3.53
CA HIS A 216 19.41 12.46 2.77
C HIS A 216 20.65 12.62 3.65
N HIS A 217 21.58 11.67 3.54
CA HIS A 217 22.86 11.71 4.27
C HIS A 217 24.00 12.32 3.46
N THR A 218 23.82 12.54 2.15
CA THR A 218 24.82 13.10 1.25
C THR A 218 24.20 14.14 0.31
N LYS A 219 24.99 15.15 -0.07
CA LYS A 219 24.57 16.21 -1.02
C LYS A 219 24.15 15.59 -2.36
N ASP A 220 24.92 14.63 -2.87
CA ASP A 220 24.60 13.91 -4.11
C ASP A 220 23.23 13.20 -4.07
N SER A 221 22.87 12.61 -2.93
CA SER A 221 21.59 11.92 -2.76
C SER A 221 20.44 12.92 -2.79
N LEU A 222 20.60 14.06 -2.10
CA LEU A 222 19.63 15.16 -2.11
C LEU A 222 19.51 15.77 -3.51
N GLN A 223 20.62 16.01 -4.19
CA GLN A 223 20.66 16.57 -5.55
C GLN A 223 19.96 15.67 -6.56
N LYS A 224 20.20 14.35 -6.51
CA LYS A 224 19.49 13.39 -7.37
C LYS A 224 17.99 13.41 -7.14
N GLU A 225 17.55 13.52 -5.89
CA GLU A 225 16.12 13.62 -5.60
C GLU A 225 15.53 14.94 -6.10
N VAL A 226 16.18 16.07 -5.84
CA VAL A 226 15.78 17.39 -6.34
C VAL A 226 15.66 17.40 -7.87
N VAL A 227 16.66 16.89 -8.59
CA VAL A 227 16.61 16.76 -10.05
C VAL A 227 15.45 15.87 -10.49
N SER A 228 15.19 14.75 -9.80
CA SER A 228 14.05 13.88 -10.09
C SER A 228 12.71 14.60 -9.92
N LEU A 229 12.54 15.38 -8.84
CA LEU A 229 11.33 16.14 -8.56
C LEU A 229 11.09 17.22 -9.61
N ILE A 230 12.13 18.00 -9.93
CA ILE A 230 12.09 19.01 -10.99
C ILE A 230 11.70 18.37 -12.31
N SER A 231 12.25 17.21 -12.63
CA SER A 231 11.96 16.53 -13.89
C SER A 231 10.52 16.04 -13.98
N ARG A 232 9.89 15.62 -12.88
CA ARG A 232 8.47 15.25 -12.87
C ARG A 232 7.57 16.43 -13.24
N VAL A 233 7.74 17.57 -12.58
CA VAL A 233 6.95 18.78 -12.85
C VAL A 233 7.21 19.27 -14.27
N THR A 234 8.47 19.29 -14.67
CA THR A 234 8.90 19.74 -15.99
C THR A 234 8.32 18.89 -17.12
N ASN A 235 8.29 17.56 -16.96
CA ASN A 235 7.73 16.65 -17.94
C ASN A 235 6.24 16.89 -18.18
N ASP A 236 5.47 17.14 -17.12
CA ASP A 236 4.05 17.48 -17.22
C ASP A 236 3.82 18.79 -17.98
N ILE A 237 4.55 19.83 -17.58
CA ILE A 237 4.48 21.12 -18.28
C ILE A 237 4.76 20.95 -19.77
N PHE A 238 5.78 20.19 -20.16
CA PHE A 238 6.06 19.97 -21.57
C PHE A 238 4.97 19.22 -22.30
N GLN A 239 4.51 18.13 -21.70
CA GLN A 239 3.54 17.26 -22.33
C GLN A 239 2.25 18.02 -22.65
N PHE A 240 1.79 18.85 -21.72
CA PHE A 240 0.48 19.49 -21.82
C PHE A 240 0.53 20.92 -22.35
N CYS A 241 1.64 21.65 -22.20
CA CYS A 241 1.77 23.00 -22.77
C CYS A 241 2.41 23.05 -24.16
N ARG A 242 2.65 21.89 -24.80
CA ARG A 242 3.15 21.84 -26.17
C ARG A 242 2.18 22.57 -27.10
N GLY A 243 2.70 23.59 -27.80
CA GLY A 243 1.93 24.41 -28.73
C GLY A 243 1.33 25.69 -28.12
N LEU A 244 1.50 25.94 -26.81
CA LEU A 244 0.97 27.14 -26.14
C LEU A 244 1.89 28.37 -26.21
N ASN A 245 2.66 28.54 -27.30
CA ASN A 245 3.59 29.67 -27.48
C ASN A 245 4.57 29.93 -26.29
N ILE A 246 4.97 28.87 -25.58
CA ILE A 246 5.98 28.94 -24.52
C ILE A 246 7.36 29.16 -25.14
N SER A 247 8.03 30.22 -24.69
CA SER A 247 9.41 30.55 -25.04
C SER A 247 10.44 29.92 -24.09
N THR A 248 10.15 29.93 -22.78
CA THR A 248 11.07 29.50 -21.72
C THR A 248 10.29 28.97 -20.52
N ILE A 249 10.79 27.90 -19.92
CA ILE A 249 10.30 27.33 -18.67
C ILE A 249 11.42 27.36 -17.65
N TYR A 250 11.14 27.90 -16.46
CA TYR A 250 11.99 27.83 -15.28
C TYR A 250 11.30 26.97 -14.24
N VAL A 251 12.03 25.98 -13.71
CA VAL A 251 11.52 25.13 -12.62
C VAL A 251 12.58 25.05 -11.53
N GLY A 252 12.22 25.50 -10.33
CA GLY A 252 13.06 25.48 -9.14
C GLY A 252 12.47 24.62 -8.03
N CYS A 253 13.34 23.94 -7.30
CA CYS A 253 13.00 23.22 -6.07
C CYS A 253 13.57 23.97 -4.88
N ARG A 254 12.71 24.30 -3.92
CA ARG A 254 13.07 24.96 -2.68
C ARG A 254 13.20 23.96 -1.54
N HIS A 255 14.09 24.26 -0.61
CA HIS A 255 14.21 23.53 0.64
C HIS A 255 14.63 24.51 1.73
N TYR A 256 14.17 24.27 2.95
CA TYR A 256 14.63 25.05 4.09
C TYR A 256 16.04 24.58 4.46
N VAL A 257 16.95 25.53 4.64
CA VAL A 257 18.32 25.26 5.07
C VAL A 257 18.66 26.15 6.25
N THR A 258 19.63 25.73 7.05
CA THR A 258 20.24 26.60 8.06
C THR A 258 21.42 27.33 7.41
N THR A 259 21.31 28.65 7.30
CA THR A 259 22.34 29.53 6.76
C THR A 259 23.08 30.22 7.91
N SER A 260 24.41 30.12 7.92
CA SER A 260 25.27 30.82 8.87
C SER A 260 25.76 32.14 8.27
N TYR A 261 25.52 33.24 8.98
CA TYR A 261 25.87 34.59 8.53
C TYR A 261 27.21 35.06 9.10
N PRO A 262 27.87 36.06 8.46
CA PRO A 262 29.14 36.61 8.96
C PRO A 262 29.09 37.20 10.38
N ASP A 263 27.90 37.56 10.85
CA ASP A 263 27.65 38.04 12.21
C ASP A 263 27.57 36.90 13.25
N GLY A 264 27.73 35.64 12.81
CA GLY A 264 27.60 34.45 13.63
C GLY A 264 26.16 33.99 13.89
N SER A 265 25.16 34.67 13.32
CA SER A 265 23.77 34.24 13.43
C SER A 265 23.46 33.08 12.48
N GLU A 266 22.71 32.09 12.95
CA GLU A 266 22.13 31.04 12.11
C GLU A 266 20.65 31.38 11.86
N ARG A 267 20.19 31.30 10.61
CA ARG A 267 18.77 31.48 10.26
C ARG A 267 18.29 30.33 9.39
N GLU A 268 17.03 29.95 9.58
CA GLU A 268 16.38 29.00 8.70
C GLU A 268 15.73 29.75 7.53
N GLU A 269 16.12 29.40 6.31
CA GLU A 269 15.68 30.10 5.10
C GLU A 269 15.23 29.10 4.05
N ASN A 270 14.10 29.42 3.40
CA ASN A 270 13.60 28.62 2.30
C ASN A 270 14.27 29.07 1.00
N MET A 271 15.39 28.44 0.68
CA MET A 271 16.18 28.77 -0.50
C MET A 271 15.82 27.86 -1.68
N VAL A 272 16.02 28.35 -2.90
CA VAL A 272 16.01 27.49 -4.10
C VAL A 272 17.32 26.70 -4.10
N LEU A 273 17.26 25.37 -3.97
CA LEU A 273 18.46 24.53 -4.02
C LEU A 273 18.96 24.35 -5.46
N TYR A 274 18.03 24.19 -6.39
CA TYR A 274 18.33 23.92 -7.77
C TYR A 274 17.24 24.48 -8.67
N LYS A 275 17.65 25.12 -9.76
CA LYS A 275 16.75 25.70 -10.74
C LYS A 275 17.26 25.49 -12.14
N ILE A 276 16.37 25.01 -12.99
CA ILE A 276 16.67 24.76 -14.39
C ILE A 276 15.88 25.70 -15.29
N ARG A 277 16.43 25.91 -16.47
CA ARG A 277 15.82 26.63 -17.58
C ARG A 277 15.79 25.75 -18.81
N ILE A 278 14.66 25.78 -19.50
CA ILE A 278 14.50 25.10 -20.79
C ILE A 278 13.92 26.06 -21.80
N GLN A 279 14.50 26.05 -22.99
CA GLN A 279 14.18 26.94 -24.10
C GLN A 279 13.20 26.28 -25.08
N SER A 280 12.46 27.12 -25.81
CA SER A 280 11.42 26.69 -26.74
C SER A 280 11.91 25.77 -27.86
N ASN A 281 13.14 25.93 -28.32
CA ASN A 281 13.75 25.08 -29.36
C ASN A 281 13.83 23.59 -28.96
N HIS A 282 13.89 23.28 -27.66
CA HIS A 282 13.92 21.92 -27.14
C HIS A 282 12.51 21.30 -27.01
N ILE A 283 11.47 22.14 -26.95
CA ILE A 283 10.08 21.71 -26.69
C ILE A 283 9.52 20.83 -27.82
N PRO A 284 9.68 21.17 -29.13
CA PRO A 284 9.19 20.33 -30.22
C PRO A 284 9.88 18.97 -30.32
N GLN A 285 11.13 18.85 -29.85
CA GLN A 285 11.96 17.64 -29.95
C GLN A 285 11.56 16.54 -28.95
N LEU A 286 10.74 16.88 -27.96
CA LEU A 286 10.18 15.92 -27.02
C LEU A 286 9.01 15.18 -27.68
N THR A 287 9.13 13.87 -27.82
CA THR A 287 8.04 12.99 -28.27
C THR A 287 6.98 12.90 -27.17
N ASN A 288 5.70 13.08 -27.53
CA ASN A 288 4.60 12.92 -26.59
C ASN A 288 4.50 11.44 -26.16
N ASP A 289 4.92 11.15 -24.94
CA ASP A 289 4.75 9.86 -24.31
C ASP A 289 4.30 10.07 -22.84
N PRO A 290 3.05 9.69 -22.48
CA PRO A 290 2.56 9.82 -21.11
C PRO A 290 3.25 8.88 -20.12
N PHE A 291 4.10 7.99 -20.63
CA PHE A 291 4.98 7.11 -19.89
C PHE A 291 6.45 7.52 -20.03
N LEU A 292 6.73 8.74 -20.52
CA LEU A 292 8.09 9.28 -20.58
C LEU A 292 8.83 8.99 -19.28
N ASP A 293 10.04 8.48 -19.43
CA ASP A 293 10.99 8.39 -18.33
C ASP A 293 11.08 9.77 -17.67
N ILE A 294 11.03 9.82 -16.34
CA ILE A 294 11.15 11.04 -15.56
C ILE A 294 12.45 11.76 -15.94
N TYR A 295 13.48 11.05 -16.39
CA TYR A 295 14.75 11.63 -16.81
C TYR A 295 14.83 12.01 -18.29
N SER A 296 13.81 11.74 -19.10
CA SER A 296 13.82 12.04 -20.53
C SER A 296 14.02 13.53 -20.85
N THR A 297 13.65 14.41 -19.92
CA THR A 297 13.77 15.87 -20.06
C THR A 297 15.09 16.42 -19.55
N THR A 298 15.86 15.69 -18.73
CA THR A 298 17.06 16.22 -18.07
C THR A 298 18.15 16.63 -19.06
N LYS A 299 18.24 15.95 -20.21
CA LYS A 299 19.18 16.31 -21.29
C LYS A 299 18.97 17.71 -21.87
N TYR A 300 17.83 18.35 -21.60
CA TYR A 300 17.52 19.72 -22.04
C TYR A 300 17.65 20.76 -20.93
N PHE A 301 18.06 20.36 -19.73
CA PHE A 301 18.17 21.25 -18.58
C PHE A 301 19.40 22.14 -18.74
N ASN A 302 19.19 23.45 -18.68
CA ASN A 302 20.27 24.40 -18.43
C ASN A 302 20.15 24.86 -16.98
N VAL A 303 21.15 24.57 -16.16
CA VAL A 303 21.17 24.95 -14.75
C VAL A 303 21.35 26.45 -14.63
N VAL A 304 20.48 27.12 -13.88
CA VAL A 304 20.51 28.57 -13.64
C VAL A 304 20.91 28.89 -12.20
N GLU A 305 20.47 28.07 -11.26
CA GLU A 305 20.83 28.19 -9.84
C GLU A 305 21.18 26.78 -9.34
N ASP A 306 22.33 26.65 -8.69
CA ASP A 306 22.82 25.41 -8.05
C ASP A 306 23.48 25.80 -6.73
N ASN A 307 22.71 25.72 -5.65
CA ASN A 307 23.15 26.18 -4.32
C ASN A 307 23.54 24.99 -3.42
N PHE A 308 23.84 23.82 -4.01
CA PHE A 308 24.24 22.64 -3.24
C PHE A 308 25.58 22.82 -2.52
N ASP A 309 26.46 23.69 -3.01
CA ASP A 309 27.73 23.99 -2.35
C ASP A 309 27.53 24.80 -1.07
N GLU A 310 26.48 25.62 -0.99
CA GLU A 310 26.19 26.54 0.11
C GLU A 310 25.52 25.88 1.32
N ILE A 311 25.08 24.62 1.18
CA ILE A 311 24.33 23.92 2.24
C ILE A 311 25.22 22.96 3.02
N GLU A 312 24.94 22.80 4.32
CA GLU A 312 25.52 21.73 5.13
C GLU A 312 24.42 20.76 5.58
N LEU A 313 24.62 19.47 5.35
CA LEU A 313 23.67 18.45 5.78
C LEU A 313 23.96 18.06 7.23
N LYS A 314 23.18 18.61 8.16
CA LYS A 314 23.18 18.17 9.56
C LYS A 314 22.41 16.83 9.63
N SER A 315 23.14 15.71 9.65
CA SER A 315 22.53 14.38 9.76
C SER A 315 21.76 14.27 11.08
N SER A 316 20.42 14.27 11.02
CA SER A 316 19.61 13.93 12.18
C SER A 316 19.80 12.45 12.48
N ARG A 317 20.55 12.12 13.54
CA ARG A 317 20.55 10.76 14.10
C ARG A 317 19.11 10.40 14.45
N ILE A 318 18.53 9.44 13.74
CA ILE A 318 17.30 8.75 14.15
C ILE A 318 17.69 7.70 15.18
#